data_AF-A0A1F5AWL3-F1
#
_entry.id   AF-A0A1F5AWL3-F1
#
_cell.length_a   1.000
_cell.length_b   1.000
_cell.length_c   1.000
_cell.angle_alpha   90.00
_cell.angle_beta   90.00
_cell.angle_gamma   90.00
#
_symmetry.space_group_name_H-M   'P 1'
#
loop_
_entity.id
_entity.type
_entity.pdbx_description
1 polymer ?
#
loop_
_entity_poly.entity_id
_entity_poly.type
_entity_poly.pdbx_seq_one_letter_code
_entity_poly.pdbx_strand_id
1 'polypeptide(L)'
;MITAKHAAALAALSALVALAVPAGGQSRSGGSNPDDRLGTWEKQLVLPQKVSGRLTWAQRRLKPSGLRKLEKMGRTLAPAVAAGTGFPSLRDQAEREVAASFAGLSQMDISETTFIVLSMATKDMDDDIRMIMAEIKAMNAAKQKLRDMTKELDGWISQEMAKHPRSEDIDNEKPGASGTKARAPRPAPKATASSVRRITLETKASPTIHLEYVKTPVIPPLPPRNPGLPVSGLKSLQDDLKSTLDGMNEMSEMTSLRLQMTMDRRSKFIQTLSNIMKKMSTTQEALVQNIK
;
A
#
# COMPACT_ATOMS: atom_id res chain seq x y z
N MET A 1 25.71 37.61 -59.22
CA MET A 1 26.48 37.39 -57.97
C MET A 1 25.65 37.95 -56.82
N ILE A 2 24.89 37.06 -56.18
CA ILE A 2 23.81 37.38 -55.26
C ILE A 2 24.33 37.27 -53.83
N THR A 3 24.05 38.32 -53.07
CA THR A 3 24.64 38.68 -51.79
C THR A 3 24.01 37.94 -50.62
N ALA A 4 24.86 37.71 -49.62
CA ALA A 4 24.53 37.27 -48.28
C ALA A 4 23.48 38.17 -47.61
N LYS A 5 22.25 37.70 -47.59
CA LYS A 5 21.22 38.01 -46.59
C LYS A 5 20.42 36.73 -46.47
N HIS A 6 20.41 36.09 -45.30
CA HIS A 6 19.37 35.16 -44.76
C HIS A 6 19.95 34.51 -43.48
N ALA A 7 20.43 35.35 -42.57
CA ALA A 7 20.89 34.96 -41.23
C ALA A 7 20.32 35.97 -40.24
N ALA A 8 19.01 35.89 -39.98
CA ALA A 8 18.31 36.50 -38.83
C ALA A 8 16.78 36.40 -39.06
N ALA A 9 16.17 35.25 -38.73
CA ALA A 9 14.73 35.16 -38.47
C ALA A 9 14.37 33.73 -38.04
N LEU A 10 14.67 33.36 -36.79
CA LEU A 10 13.99 32.26 -36.07
C LEU A 10 14.40 32.30 -34.58
N ALA A 11 14.21 33.47 -33.97
CA ALA A 11 14.35 33.69 -32.54
C ALA A 11 13.22 34.62 -32.10
N ALA A 12 12.02 34.06 -31.90
CA ALA A 12 10.95 34.63 -31.07
C ALA A 12 9.66 33.80 -31.23
N LEU A 13 9.51 32.73 -30.43
CA LEU A 13 8.19 32.24 -30.03
C LEU A 13 8.29 31.35 -28.78
N SER A 14 8.99 31.85 -27.76
CA SER A 14 8.79 31.42 -26.38
C SER A 14 7.58 32.16 -25.81
N ALA A 15 6.39 31.77 -26.26
CA ALA A 15 5.15 32.20 -25.63
C ALA A 15 4.97 31.39 -24.33
N LEU A 16 5.23 32.09 -23.23
CA LEU A 16 5.05 31.69 -21.85
C LEU A 16 3.59 31.27 -21.60
N VAL A 17 3.28 29.96 -21.71
CA VAL A 17 2.03 29.42 -21.16
C VAL A 17 2.25 29.23 -19.66
N ALA A 18 2.07 30.31 -18.91
CA ALA A 18 1.85 30.24 -17.47
C ALA A 18 0.46 29.63 -17.23
N LEU A 19 0.39 28.30 -17.23
CA LEU A 19 -0.73 27.57 -16.65
C LEU A 19 -0.71 27.85 -15.15
N ALA A 20 -1.51 28.84 -14.73
CA ALA A 20 -1.91 29.01 -13.36
C ALA A 20 -2.58 27.71 -12.90
N VAL A 21 -1.80 26.86 -12.23
CA VAL A 21 -2.33 25.74 -11.45
C VAL A 21 -3.06 26.39 -10.28
N PRO A 22 -4.39 26.25 -10.15
CA PRO A 22 -5.04 26.64 -8.92
C PRO A 22 -4.46 25.75 -7.82
N ALA A 23 -3.72 26.36 -6.90
CA ALA A 23 -3.36 25.78 -5.62
C ALA A 23 -4.64 25.63 -4.76
N GLY A 24 -5.57 24.81 -5.24
CA GLY A 24 -6.75 24.37 -4.51
C GLY A 24 -6.37 23.22 -3.60
N GLY A 25 -5.48 23.49 -2.64
CA GLY A 25 -5.22 22.60 -1.51
C GLY A 25 -6.42 22.61 -0.57
N GLN A 26 -7.54 22.05 -1.02
CA GLN A 26 -8.70 21.83 -0.18
C GLN A 26 -8.42 20.58 0.66
N SER A 27 -7.62 20.75 1.72
CA SER A 27 -7.57 19.82 2.84
C SER A 27 -8.93 19.79 3.51
N ARG A 28 -9.87 19.04 2.94
CA ARG A 28 -11.07 18.58 3.64
C ARG A 28 -10.61 17.48 4.61
N SER A 29 -10.05 17.89 5.75
CA SER A 29 -9.86 17.02 6.92
C SER A 29 -11.18 16.80 7.67
N GLY A 30 -12.29 16.63 6.94
CA GLY A 30 -13.51 16.09 7.51
C GLY A 30 -13.25 14.61 7.78
N GLY A 31 -13.39 14.19 9.04
CA GLY A 31 -13.10 12.85 9.56
C GLY A 31 -13.91 11.73 8.90
N SER A 32 -13.65 11.48 7.62
CA SER A 32 -14.12 10.30 6.91
C SER A 32 -13.41 9.09 7.51
N ASN A 33 -14.19 8.05 7.79
CA ASN A 33 -13.67 6.78 8.26
C ASN A 33 -12.60 6.31 7.26
N PRO A 34 -11.40 5.83 7.69
CA PRO A 34 -10.38 5.30 6.79
C PRO A 34 -10.93 4.33 5.74
N ASP A 35 -11.96 3.54 6.09
CA ASP A 35 -12.60 2.62 5.16
C ASP A 35 -13.35 3.32 4.01
N ASP A 36 -13.95 4.48 4.26
CA ASP A 36 -14.61 5.30 3.23
C ASP A 36 -13.59 5.87 2.23
N ARG A 37 -12.40 6.25 2.73
CA ARG A 37 -11.29 6.73 1.90
C ARG A 37 -10.78 5.61 0.98
N LEU A 38 -10.62 4.40 1.52
CA LEU A 38 -10.22 3.22 0.74
C LEU A 38 -11.26 2.89 -0.34
N GLY A 39 -12.55 2.93 -0.01
CA GLY A 39 -13.63 2.72 -0.98
C GLY A 39 -13.66 3.79 -2.09
N THR A 40 -13.29 5.02 -1.77
CA THR A 40 -13.14 6.09 -2.76
C THR A 40 -11.96 5.84 -3.69
N TRP A 41 -10.80 5.44 -3.14
CA TRP A 41 -9.61 5.10 -3.91
C TRP A 41 -9.83 3.89 -4.82
N GLU A 42 -10.54 2.87 -4.34
CA GLU A 42 -10.87 1.69 -5.13
C GLU A 42 -11.68 2.02 -6.39
N LYS A 43 -12.65 2.94 -6.27
CA LYS A 43 -13.42 3.45 -7.42
C LYS A 43 -12.56 4.25 -8.41
N GLN A 44 -11.47 4.87 -7.93
CA GLN A 44 -10.52 5.61 -8.77
C GLN A 44 -9.51 4.70 -9.49
N LEU A 45 -9.36 3.43 -9.08
CA LEU A 45 -8.51 2.43 -9.73
C LEU A 45 -9.13 1.85 -11.01
N VAL A 46 -9.81 2.69 -11.78
CA VAL A 46 -10.37 2.34 -13.08
C VAL A 46 -9.58 3.09 -14.13
N LEU A 47 -8.97 2.35 -15.06
CA LEU A 47 -8.30 2.94 -16.21
C LEU A 47 -9.32 3.70 -17.08
N PRO A 48 -8.96 4.85 -17.66
CA PRO A 48 -9.84 5.55 -18.59
C PRO A 48 -10.26 4.63 -19.74
N GLN A 49 -11.51 4.73 -20.19
CA GLN A 49 -12.12 3.84 -21.19
C GLN A 49 -11.27 3.66 -22.47
N LYS A 50 -10.58 4.71 -22.92
CA LYS A 50 -9.67 4.63 -24.08
C LYS A 50 -8.47 3.74 -23.79
N VAL A 51 -7.90 3.81 -22.59
CA VAL A 51 -6.73 3.02 -22.16
C VAL A 51 -7.12 1.56 -22.01
N SER A 52 -8.20 1.29 -21.27
CA SER A 52 -8.71 -0.07 -21.06
C SER A 52 -9.16 -0.71 -22.37
N GLY A 53 -9.82 0.05 -23.26
CA GLY A 53 -10.21 -0.42 -24.59
C GLY A 53 -9.01 -0.83 -25.44
N ARG A 54 -7.91 -0.07 -25.40
CA ARG A 54 -6.67 -0.41 -26.12
C ARG A 54 -5.97 -1.63 -25.55
N LEU A 55 -5.90 -1.78 -24.23
CA LEU A 55 -5.38 -2.99 -23.61
C LEU A 55 -6.21 -4.23 -24.00
N THR A 56 -7.54 -4.11 -23.95
CA THR A 56 -8.46 -5.20 -24.33
C THR A 56 -8.36 -5.53 -25.82
N TRP A 57 -8.12 -4.53 -26.67
CA TRP A 57 -7.83 -4.74 -28.09
C TRP A 57 -6.52 -5.51 -28.26
N ALA A 58 -5.44 -5.08 -27.60
CA ALA A 58 -4.12 -5.70 -27.70
C ALA A 58 -4.17 -7.16 -27.24
N GLN A 59 -4.83 -7.44 -26.12
CA GLN A 59 -5.03 -8.80 -25.60
C GLN A 59 -5.77 -9.71 -26.58
N ARG A 60 -6.73 -9.16 -27.35
CA ARG A 60 -7.52 -9.95 -28.31
C ARG A 60 -6.84 -10.12 -29.68
N ARG A 61 -6.03 -9.13 -30.09
CA ARG A 61 -5.49 -9.07 -31.45
C ARG A 61 -4.04 -9.53 -31.56
N LEU A 62 -3.24 -9.35 -30.51
CA LEU A 62 -1.84 -9.75 -30.53
C LEU A 62 -1.68 -11.25 -30.28
N LYS A 63 -0.63 -11.84 -30.85
CA LYS A 63 -0.26 -13.22 -30.54
C LYS A 63 0.15 -13.35 -29.06
N PRO A 64 -0.12 -14.49 -28.41
CA PRO A 64 0.25 -14.70 -27.01
C PRO A 64 1.75 -14.50 -26.72
N SER A 65 2.63 -14.85 -27.66
CA SER A 65 4.09 -14.63 -27.55
C SER A 65 4.44 -13.16 -27.48
N GLY A 66 3.92 -12.35 -28.41
CA GLY A 66 4.11 -10.90 -28.43
C GLY A 66 3.51 -10.24 -27.19
N LEU A 67 2.29 -10.63 -26.80
CA LEU A 67 1.63 -10.12 -25.61
C LEU A 67 2.46 -10.36 -24.34
N ARG A 68 2.98 -11.58 -24.13
CA ARG A 68 3.84 -11.91 -22.98
C ARG A 68 5.11 -11.07 -22.92
N LYS A 69 5.70 -10.73 -24.09
CA LYS A 69 6.86 -9.83 -24.15
C LYS A 69 6.49 -8.42 -23.69
N LEU A 70 5.36 -7.88 -24.17
CA LEU A 70 4.86 -6.57 -23.75
C LEU A 70 4.50 -6.52 -22.27
N GLU A 71 3.86 -7.58 -21.75
CA GLU A 71 3.55 -7.71 -20.32
C GLU A 71 4.83 -7.73 -19.48
N LYS A 72 5.87 -8.43 -19.93
CA LYS A 72 7.17 -8.43 -19.25
C LYS A 72 7.76 -7.02 -19.19
N MET A 73 7.72 -6.25 -20.28
CA MET A 73 8.17 -4.85 -20.29
C MET A 73 7.30 -3.96 -19.39
N GLY A 74 5.98 -4.20 -19.37
CA GLY A 74 5.07 -3.49 -18.48
C GLY A 74 5.47 -3.68 -17.01
N ARG A 75 5.72 -4.94 -16.60
CA ARG A 75 6.17 -5.27 -15.25
C ARG A 75 7.52 -4.67 -14.89
N THR A 76 8.47 -4.62 -15.81
CA THR A 76 9.79 -4.00 -15.55
C THR A 76 9.70 -2.49 -15.35
N LEU A 77 8.74 -1.83 -16.01
CA LEU A 77 8.53 -0.39 -15.90
C LEU A 77 7.62 0.03 -14.74
N ALA A 78 6.76 -0.86 -14.25
CA ALA A 78 5.81 -0.58 -13.17
C ALA A 78 6.45 0.01 -11.88
N PRO A 79 7.60 -0.48 -11.37
CA PRO A 79 8.27 0.16 -10.23
C PRO A 79 8.62 1.63 -10.49
N ALA A 80 9.10 1.95 -11.69
CA ALA A 80 9.47 3.32 -12.06
C ALA A 80 8.23 4.24 -12.20
N VAL A 81 7.12 3.70 -12.72
CA VAL A 81 5.82 4.39 -12.72
C VAL A 81 5.37 4.71 -11.29
N ALA A 82 5.44 3.74 -10.38
CA ALA A 82 5.06 3.92 -8.97
C ALA A 82 6.01 4.88 -8.21
N ALA A 83 7.30 4.85 -8.54
CA ALA A 83 8.29 5.81 -8.03
C ALA A 83 8.03 7.25 -8.50
N GLY A 84 7.17 7.44 -9.50
CA GLY A 84 6.85 8.76 -10.06
C GLY A 84 7.90 9.26 -11.04
N THR A 85 8.63 8.35 -11.70
CA THR A 85 9.53 8.73 -12.80
C THR A 85 8.76 9.50 -13.87
N GLY A 86 9.39 10.54 -14.42
CA GLY A 86 8.77 11.41 -15.41
C GLY A 86 8.30 10.63 -16.64
N PHE A 87 7.11 10.96 -17.15
CA PHE A 87 6.52 10.32 -18.32
C PHE A 87 7.45 10.29 -19.55
N PRO A 88 8.17 11.38 -19.91
CA PRO A 88 9.10 11.35 -21.05
C PRO A 88 10.19 10.28 -20.91
N SER A 89 10.83 10.18 -19.74
CA SER A 89 11.89 9.20 -19.50
C SER A 89 11.39 7.76 -19.56
N LEU A 90 10.20 7.51 -19.00
CA LEU A 90 9.54 6.19 -19.06
C LEU A 90 9.19 5.82 -20.51
N ARG A 91 8.69 6.80 -21.27
CA ARG A 91 8.39 6.62 -22.69
C ARG A 91 9.66 6.30 -23.48
N ASP A 92 10.73 7.07 -23.32
CA ASP A 92 11.99 6.85 -24.04
C ASP A 92 12.57 5.47 -23.72
N GLN A 93 12.50 5.04 -22.46
CA GLN A 93 12.91 3.70 -22.06
C GLN A 93 12.06 2.63 -22.75
N ALA A 94 10.74 2.75 -22.70
CA ALA A 94 9.82 1.81 -23.32
C ALA A 94 9.98 1.76 -24.86
N GLU A 95 10.17 2.91 -25.53
CA GLU A 95 10.40 2.98 -26.98
C GLU A 95 11.68 2.22 -27.36
N ARG A 96 12.76 2.37 -26.58
CA ARG A 96 14.01 1.60 -26.80
C ARG A 96 13.81 0.10 -26.62
N GLU A 97 13.12 -0.32 -25.55
CA GLU A 97 12.88 -1.74 -25.28
C GLU A 97 11.98 -2.39 -26.34
N VAL A 98 10.95 -1.66 -26.80
CA VAL A 98 10.05 -2.09 -27.88
C VAL A 98 10.82 -2.20 -29.19
N ALA A 99 11.56 -1.16 -29.58
CA ALA A 99 12.34 -1.16 -30.82
C ALA A 99 13.37 -2.30 -30.87
N ALA A 100 14.02 -2.59 -29.73
CA ALA A 100 14.97 -3.69 -29.62
C ALA A 100 14.29 -5.08 -29.70
N SER A 101 13.06 -5.21 -29.20
CA SER A 101 12.37 -6.49 -29.09
C SER A 101 11.55 -6.88 -30.32
N PHE A 102 11.17 -5.90 -31.13
CA PHE A 102 10.30 -6.07 -32.31
C PHE A 102 10.92 -5.36 -33.51
N ALA A 103 11.72 -6.11 -34.27
CA ALA A 103 12.32 -5.61 -35.51
C ALA A 103 11.24 -5.31 -36.57
N GLY A 104 11.45 -4.26 -37.35
CA GLY A 104 10.58 -3.90 -38.48
C GLY A 104 9.32 -3.11 -38.13
N LEU A 105 9.13 -2.72 -36.87
CA LEU A 105 8.08 -1.76 -36.50
C LEU A 105 8.40 -0.38 -37.05
N SER A 106 7.39 0.31 -37.58
CA SER A 106 7.51 1.73 -37.92
C SER A 106 7.63 2.57 -36.63
N GLN A 107 8.16 3.80 -36.73
CA GLN A 107 8.21 4.70 -35.58
C GLN A 107 6.84 4.93 -34.94
N MET A 108 5.79 4.92 -35.77
CA MET A 108 4.41 5.05 -35.31
C MET A 108 3.96 3.82 -34.51
N ASP A 109 4.25 2.61 -35.02
CA ASP A 109 3.93 1.35 -34.32
C ASP A 109 4.72 1.21 -33.01
N ILE A 110 5.98 1.65 -32.99
CA ILE A 110 6.82 1.67 -31.77
C ILE A 110 6.16 2.56 -30.72
N SER A 111 5.70 3.75 -31.11
CA SER A 111 5.05 4.67 -30.21
C SER A 111 3.74 4.08 -29.67
N GLU A 112 2.88 3.52 -30.53
CA GLU A 112 1.64 2.87 -30.10
C GLU A 112 1.87 1.67 -29.17
N THR A 113 2.82 0.81 -29.52
CA THR A 113 3.21 -0.34 -28.69
C THR A 113 3.76 0.11 -27.34
N THR A 114 4.52 1.20 -27.31
CA THR A 114 4.98 1.83 -26.07
C THR A 114 3.82 2.26 -25.18
N PHE A 115 2.76 2.86 -25.73
CA PHE A 115 1.57 3.18 -24.92
C PHE A 115 0.89 1.94 -24.37
N ILE A 116 0.84 0.83 -25.12
CA ILE A 116 0.32 -0.44 -24.62
C ILE A 116 1.16 -0.91 -23.42
N VAL A 117 2.48 -0.89 -23.53
CA VAL A 117 3.40 -1.27 -22.44
C VAL A 117 3.21 -0.39 -21.20
N LEU A 118 3.17 0.93 -21.36
CA LEU A 118 2.93 1.85 -20.24
C LEU A 118 1.54 1.67 -19.61
N SER A 119 0.54 1.29 -20.42
CA SER A 119 -0.81 0.96 -19.94
C SER A 119 -0.81 -0.35 -19.14
N MET A 120 -0.03 -1.35 -19.55
CA MET A 120 0.17 -2.60 -18.80
C MET A 120 0.88 -2.34 -17.48
N ALA A 121 1.96 -1.54 -17.50
CA ALA A 121 2.66 -1.12 -16.28
C ALA A 121 1.72 -0.44 -15.28
N THR A 122 0.83 0.43 -15.77
CA THR A 122 -0.19 1.08 -14.93
C THR A 122 -1.18 0.05 -14.38
N LYS A 123 -1.63 -0.90 -15.20
CA LYS A 123 -2.54 -1.96 -14.75
C LYS A 123 -1.90 -2.82 -13.65
N ASP A 124 -0.65 -3.23 -13.80
CA ASP A 124 0.04 -4.04 -12.79
C ASP A 124 0.21 -3.26 -11.48
N MET A 125 0.51 -1.96 -11.57
CA MET A 125 0.48 -1.07 -10.40
C MET A 125 -0.91 -0.98 -9.76
N ASP A 126 -1.99 -0.90 -10.53
CA ASP A 126 -3.36 -0.90 -9.98
C ASP A 126 -3.66 -2.19 -9.22
N ASP A 127 -3.22 -3.32 -9.75
CA ASP A 127 -3.41 -4.64 -9.15
C ASP A 127 -2.66 -4.73 -7.80
N ASP A 128 -1.43 -4.22 -7.73
CA ASP A 128 -0.66 -4.11 -6.48
C ASP A 128 -1.30 -3.15 -5.47
N ILE A 129 -1.82 -2.01 -5.92
CA ILE A 129 -2.53 -1.06 -5.04
C ILE A 129 -3.80 -1.70 -4.46
N ARG A 130 -4.56 -2.47 -5.25
CA ARG A 130 -5.75 -3.20 -4.73
C ARG A 130 -5.37 -4.22 -3.67
N MET A 131 -4.26 -4.93 -3.87
CA MET A 131 -3.75 -5.86 -2.87
C MET A 131 -3.40 -5.13 -1.56
N ILE A 132 -2.71 -4.00 -1.63
CA ILE A 132 -2.35 -3.21 -0.44
C ILE A 132 -3.59 -2.66 0.26
N MET A 133 -4.59 -2.19 -0.48
CA MET A 133 -5.86 -1.75 0.10
C MET A 133 -6.60 -2.88 0.81
N ALA A 134 -6.62 -4.08 0.22
CA ALA A 134 -7.21 -5.26 0.86
C ALA A 134 -6.52 -5.58 2.19
N GLU A 135 -5.20 -5.46 2.23
CA GLU A 135 -4.43 -5.65 3.44
C GLU A 135 -4.70 -4.56 4.50
N ILE A 136 -4.84 -3.30 4.10
CA ILE A 136 -5.22 -2.22 5.03
C ILE A 136 -6.61 -2.47 5.61
N LYS A 137 -7.59 -2.91 4.80
CA LYS A 137 -8.93 -3.27 5.28
C LYS A 137 -8.85 -4.41 6.30
N ALA A 138 -8.08 -5.46 6.02
CA ALA A 138 -7.89 -6.58 6.93
C ALA A 138 -7.18 -6.16 8.23
N MET A 139 -6.19 -5.26 8.15
CA MET A 139 -5.55 -4.65 9.31
C MET A 139 -6.51 -3.79 10.13
N ASN A 140 -7.40 -3.01 9.51
CA ASN A 140 -8.43 -2.26 10.22
C ASN A 140 -9.40 -3.18 10.97
N ALA A 141 -9.82 -4.28 10.34
CA ALA A 141 -10.63 -5.32 11.00
C ALA A 141 -9.89 -5.97 12.18
N ALA A 142 -8.59 -6.24 12.03
CA ALA A 142 -7.75 -6.76 13.09
C ALA A 142 -7.62 -5.76 14.27
N LYS A 143 -7.40 -4.46 13.99
CA LYS A 143 -7.41 -3.40 15.01
C LYS A 143 -8.74 -3.35 15.75
N GLN A 144 -9.86 -3.47 15.04
CA GLN A 144 -11.19 -3.48 15.66
C GLN A 144 -11.34 -4.68 16.61
N LYS A 145 -10.94 -5.88 16.18
CA LYS A 145 -10.95 -7.08 17.02
C LYS A 145 -10.10 -6.92 18.28
N LEU A 146 -8.92 -6.30 18.19
CA LEU A 146 -8.06 -6.03 19.36
C LEU A 146 -8.71 -5.02 20.32
N ARG A 147 -9.39 -3.98 19.81
CA ARG A 147 -10.14 -3.03 20.64
C ARG A 147 -11.28 -3.74 21.37
N ASP A 148 -11.99 -4.63 20.71
CA ASP A 148 -13.09 -5.40 21.31
C ASP A 148 -12.56 -6.37 22.39
N MET A 149 -11.45 -7.06 22.13
CA MET A 149 -10.76 -7.91 23.12
C MET A 149 -10.27 -7.12 24.33
N THR A 150 -9.75 -5.90 24.11
CA THR A 150 -9.30 -5.01 25.19
C THR A 150 -10.48 -4.62 26.09
N LYS A 151 -11.62 -4.25 25.49
CA LYS A 151 -12.86 -3.93 26.22
C LYS A 151 -13.39 -5.13 27.01
N GLU A 152 -13.34 -6.33 26.43
CA GLU A 152 -13.75 -7.56 27.12
C GLU A 152 -12.87 -7.84 28.34
N LEU A 153 -11.56 -7.68 28.21
CA LEU A 153 -10.61 -7.81 29.32
C LEU A 153 -10.82 -6.76 30.40
N ASP A 154 -11.08 -5.50 30.03
CA ASP A 154 -11.43 -4.44 30.98
C ASP A 154 -12.68 -4.82 31.81
N GLY A 155 -13.68 -5.38 31.14
CA GLY A 155 -14.88 -5.91 31.78
C GLY A 155 -14.59 -7.06 32.72
N TRP A 156 -13.73 -8.01 32.33
CA TRP A 156 -13.35 -9.14 33.19
C TRP A 156 -12.55 -8.66 34.40
N ILE A 157 -11.52 -7.82 34.21
CA ILE A 157 -10.72 -7.26 35.30
C ILE A 157 -11.61 -6.55 36.32
N SER A 158 -12.57 -5.73 35.84
CA SER A 158 -13.52 -5.03 36.70
C SER A 158 -14.41 -5.99 37.51
N GLN A 159 -14.91 -7.06 36.88
CA GLN A 159 -15.72 -8.08 37.55
C GLN A 159 -14.92 -8.88 38.57
N GLU A 160 -13.66 -9.20 38.29
CA GLU A 160 -12.81 -9.96 39.20
C GLU A 160 -12.41 -9.13 40.43
N MET A 161 -12.07 -7.85 40.23
CA MET A 161 -11.81 -6.91 41.33
C MET A 161 -13.05 -6.68 42.20
N ALA A 162 -14.25 -6.69 41.62
CA ALA A 162 -15.50 -6.57 42.37
C ALA A 162 -15.82 -7.82 43.22
N LYS A 163 -15.38 -9.01 42.80
CA LYS A 163 -15.53 -10.26 43.57
C LYS A 163 -14.53 -10.39 44.71
N HIS A 164 -13.36 -9.79 44.56
CA HIS A 164 -12.30 -9.77 45.57
C HIS A 164 -11.98 -8.33 46.02
N PRO A 165 -12.95 -7.58 46.59
CA PRO A 165 -12.74 -6.19 47.01
C PRO A 165 -11.78 -6.07 48.21
N ARG A 166 -11.48 -7.20 48.86
CA ARG A 166 -10.60 -7.33 50.04
C ARG A 166 -9.82 -8.64 49.97
N SER A 167 -8.64 -8.63 49.36
CA SER A 167 -7.53 -9.36 50.00
C SER A 167 -6.85 -8.36 50.92
N GLU A 168 -7.33 -8.31 52.16
CA GLU A 168 -6.72 -7.61 53.29
C GLU A 168 -5.38 -8.23 53.71
N ASP A 169 -4.73 -9.03 52.86
CA ASP A 169 -3.35 -9.50 53.05
C ASP A 169 -2.31 -8.45 52.60
N ILE A 170 -2.65 -7.16 52.75
CA ILE A 170 -1.63 -6.16 53.00
C ILE A 170 -1.42 -6.21 54.51
N ASP A 171 -0.64 -7.22 54.91
CA ASP A 171 0.08 -7.18 56.17
C ASP A 171 0.83 -5.85 56.20
N ASN A 172 0.27 -4.91 56.94
CA ASN A 172 0.94 -3.69 57.33
C ASN A 172 1.98 -4.12 58.39
N GLU A 173 3.02 -4.83 57.96
CA GLU A 173 4.15 -5.22 58.79
C GLU A 173 4.86 -3.96 59.25
N LYS A 174 4.50 -3.57 60.47
CA LYS A 174 5.21 -2.64 61.33
C LYS A 174 6.72 -2.97 61.29
N PRO A 175 7.61 -2.03 60.94
CA PRO A 175 9.03 -2.30 60.88
C PRO A 175 9.58 -2.39 62.31
N GLY A 176 9.81 -3.61 62.79
CA GLY A 176 10.56 -3.82 64.03
C GLY A 176 10.29 -5.14 64.74
N ALA A 177 10.97 -6.20 64.33
CA ALA A 177 11.60 -7.18 65.23
C ALA A 177 12.37 -8.22 64.41
N SER A 178 13.70 -8.18 64.52
CA SER A 178 14.61 -9.17 63.96
C SER A 178 14.38 -10.55 64.59
N GLY A 179 14.15 -11.56 63.77
CA GLY A 179 14.12 -12.97 64.16
C GLY A 179 14.62 -13.86 63.05
N THR A 180 15.93 -14.10 63.02
CA THR A 180 16.59 -15.06 62.13
C THR A 180 16.11 -16.48 62.42
N LYS A 181 15.23 -17.01 61.56
CA LYS A 181 15.03 -18.47 61.42
C LYS A 181 15.15 -18.85 59.95
N ALA A 182 16.24 -19.56 59.66
CA ALA A 182 16.51 -20.19 58.38
C ALA A 182 15.36 -21.14 58.01
N ARG A 183 14.56 -20.75 57.00
CA ARG A 183 13.52 -21.57 56.40
C ARG A 183 14.06 -22.10 55.08
N ALA A 184 14.05 -23.42 54.94
CA ALA A 184 14.51 -24.18 53.78
C ALA A 184 13.92 -23.64 52.45
N PRO A 185 14.65 -23.74 51.33
CA PRO A 185 14.19 -23.28 50.02
C PRO A 185 12.94 -24.06 49.61
N ARG A 186 11.78 -23.39 49.70
CA ARG A 186 10.52 -23.88 49.15
C ARG A 186 10.67 -23.90 47.63
N PRO A 187 10.44 -25.02 46.93
CA PRO A 187 10.53 -25.05 45.47
C PRO A 187 9.53 -24.05 44.92
N ALA A 188 10.03 -23.07 44.19
CA ALA A 188 9.20 -22.10 43.48
C ALA A 188 8.16 -22.87 42.66
N PRO A 189 6.85 -22.55 42.76
CA PRO A 189 5.90 -23.11 41.83
C PRO A 189 6.37 -22.68 40.44
N LYS A 190 6.73 -23.67 39.61
CA LYS A 190 6.88 -23.51 38.16
C LYS A 190 5.49 -23.16 37.64
N ALA A 191 5.05 -21.92 37.87
CA ALA A 191 3.96 -21.33 37.13
C ALA A 191 4.47 -21.28 35.71
N THR A 192 4.03 -22.25 34.92
CA THR A 192 4.00 -22.20 33.47
C THR A 192 3.16 -20.99 33.11
N ALA A 193 3.77 -19.80 33.19
CA ALA A 193 3.24 -18.60 32.61
C ALA A 193 3.18 -18.89 31.12
N SER A 194 1.99 -19.31 30.69
CA SER A 194 1.63 -19.55 29.30
C SER A 194 2.23 -18.40 28.50
N SER A 195 3.25 -18.70 27.69
CA SER A 195 3.89 -17.70 26.86
C SER A 195 2.79 -17.10 25.99
N VAL A 196 2.33 -15.91 26.34
CA VAL A 196 1.39 -15.15 25.53
C VAL A 196 2.11 -14.99 24.19
N ARG A 197 1.59 -15.65 23.15
CA ARG A 197 2.20 -15.61 21.83
C ARG A 197 2.11 -14.18 21.35
N ARG A 198 3.24 -13.45 21.41
CA ARG A 198 3.33 -12.08 20.95
C ARG A 198 2.92 -12.02 19.50
N ILE A 199 1.97 -11.14 19.19
CA ILE A 199 1.53 -10.90 17.83
C ILE A 199 2.72 -10.31 17.08
N THR A 200 3.23 -11.05 16.10
CA THR A 200 4.36 -10.59 15.27
C THR A 200 3.81 -9.89 14.04
N LEU A 201 4.22 -8.65 13.84
CA LEU A 201 3.87 -7.85 12.67
C LEU A 201 4.87 -8.18 11.56
N GLU A 202 4.38 -8.74 10.45
CA GLU A 202 5.20 -9.04 9.28
C GLU A 202 5.06 -7.92 8.24
N THR A 203 6.18 -7.41 7.73
CA THR A 203 6.19 -6.57 6.53
C THR A 203 6.32 -7.43 5.27
N LYS A 204 5.64 -7.02 4.21
CA LYS A 204 5.72 -7.62 2.87
C LYS A 204 5.88 -6.52 1.83
N ALA A 205 6.46 -6.86 0.69
CA ALA A 205 6.53 -5.97 -0.47
C ALA A 205 5.57 -6.48 -1.55
N SER A 206 4.94 -5.55 -2.27
CA SER A 206 4.14 -5.89 -3.44
C SER A 206 5.01 -6.46 -4.57
N PRO A 207 4.46 -7.41 -5.35
CA PRO A 207 5.26 -8.18 -6.30
C PRO A 207 5.84 -7.33 -7.43
N THR A 208 5.13 -6.28 -7.86
CA THR A 208 5.52 -5.50 -9.03
C THR A 208 6.11 -4.15 -8.65
N ILE A 209 5.44 -3.37 -7.80
CA ILE A 209 5.87 -2.01 -7.46
C ILE A 209 6.75 -1.95 -6.20
N HIS A 210 6.98 -3.10 -5.55
CA HIS A 210 7.79 -3.24 -4.33
C HIS A 210 7.40 -2.27 -3.20
N LEU A 211 6.15 -1.80 -3.22
CA LEU A 211 5.59 -1.00 -2.15
C LEU A 211 5.41 -1.90 -0.93
N GLU A 212 6.13 -1.56 0.14
CA GLU A 212 6.03 -2.24 1.42
C GLU A 212 4.69 -1.98 2.10
N TYR A 213 4.12 -3.03 2.67
CA TYR A 213 2.88 -3.02 3.40
C TYR A 213 2.94 -4.02 4.57
N VAL A 214 2.10 -3.81 5.58
CA VAL A 214 2.02 -4.70 6.74
C VAL A 214 1.03 -5.82 6.45
N LYS A 215 1.47 -7.07 6.58
CA LYS A 215 0.56 -8.21 6.52
C LYS A 215 -0.27 -8.31 7.79
N THR A 216 -1.54 -8.63 7.61
CA THR A 216 -2.54 -8.74 8.67
C THR A 216 -2.08 -9.79 9.67
N PRO A 217 -1.93 -9.42 10.95
CA PRO A 217 -1.55 -10.37 11.97
C PRO A 217 -2.69 -11.35 12.24
N VAL A 218 -2.33 -12.61 12.50
CA VAL A 218 -3.27 -13.60 13.02
C VAL A 218 -3.48 -13.32 14.51
N ILE A 219 -4.65 -12.78 14.87
CA ILE A 219 -4.98 -12.49 16.26
C ILE A 219 -5.48 -13.77 16.96
N PRO A 220 -4.74 -14.30 17.95
CA PRO A 220 -5.19 -15.46 18.71
C PRO A 220 -6.46 -15.11 19.51
N PRO A 221 -7.38 -16.06 19.71
CA PRO A 221 -8.54 -15.84 20.57
C PRO A 221 -8.12 -15.59 22.01
N LEU A 222 -8.95 -14.88 22.77
CA LEU A 222 -8.76 -14.72 24.21
C LEU A 222 -8.78 -16.09 24.90
N PRO A 223 -8.01 -16.29 25.98
CA PRO A 223 -8.07 -17.51 26.75
C PRO A 223 -9.48 -17.71 27.33
N PRO A 224 -9.95 -18.96 27.47
CA PRO A 224 -11.25 -19.23 28.06
C PRO A 224 -11.31 -18.65 29.47
N ARG A 225 -12.49 -18.15 29.84
CA ARG A 225 -12.74 -17.51 31.13
C ARG A 225 -12.64 -18.54 32.26
N ASN A 226 -11.43 -18.77 32.76
CA ASN A 226 -11.15 -19.74 33.80
C ASN A 226 -11.09 -19.05 35.17
N PRO A 227 -11.93 -19.43 36.16
CA PRO A 227 -11.83 -18.91 37.51
C PRO A 227 -10.49 -19.36 38.12
N GLY A 228 -9.53 -18.44 38.25
CA GLY A 228 -8.19 -18.74 38.77
C GLY A 228 -7.04 -18.01 38.07
N LEU A 229 -7.29 -17.28 36.98
CA LEU A 229 -6.29 -16.36 36.41
C LEU A 229 -6.14 -15.13 37.33
N PRO A 230 -4.92 -14.80 37.81
CA PRO A 230 -4.71 -13.64 38.64
C PRO A 230 -4.95 -12.35 37.84
N VAL A 231 -5.50 -11.32 38.49
CA VAL A 231 -5.75 -10.00 37.88
C VAL A 231 -4.49 -9.40 37.25
N SER A 232 -3.31 -9.67 37.83
CA SER A 232 -2.03 -9.26 37.27
C SER A 232 -1.76 -9.86 35.88
N GLY A 233 -2.14 -11.12 35.65
CA GLY A 233 -2.02 -11.78 34.35
C GLY A 233 -2.98 -11.23 33.29
N LEU A 234 -4.19 -10.83 33.71
CA LEU A 234 -5.14 -10.16 32.81
C LEU A 234 -4.65 -8.77 32.41
N LYS A 235 -4.06 -8.01 33.36
CA LYS A 235 -3.45 -6.71 33.08
C LYS A 235 -2.26 -6.83 32.13
N SER A 236 -1.36 -7.79 32.33
CA SER A 236 -0.24 -7.98 31.39
C SER A 236 -0.73 -8.32 29.97
N LEU A 237 -1.77 -9.15 29.84
CA LEU A 237 -2.37 -9.46 28.54
C LEU A 237 -3.01 -8.21 27.90
N GLN A 238 -3.67 -7.39 28.71
CA GLN A 238 -4.25 -6.13 28.25
C GLN A 238 -3.17 -5.17 27.73
N ASP A 239 -2.07 -5.02 28.46
CA ASP A 239 -0.95 -4.17 28.08
C ASP A 239 -0.29 -4.66 26.77
N ASP A 240 -0.14 -5.98 26.59
CA ASP A 240 0.35 -6.58 25.35
C ASP A 240 -0.58 -6.29 24.15
N LEU A 241 -1.90 -6.37 24.33
CA LEU A 241 -2.88 -6.06 23.27
C LEU A 241 -2.88 -4.57 22.92
N LYS A 242 -2.78 -3.68 23.91
CA LYS A 242 -2.66 -2.23 23.71
C LYS A 242 -1.37 -1.89 22.96
N SER A 243 -0.24 -2.45 23.39
CA SER A 243 1.05 -2.28 22.70
C SER A 243 0.99 -2.74 21.24
N THR A 244 0.34 -3.87 20.98
CA THR A 244 0.14 -4.37 19.60
C THR A 244 -0.74 -3.41 18.79
N LEU A 245 -1.82 -2.90 19.38
CA LEU A 245 -2.74 -1.97 18.74
C LEU A 245 -2.04 -0.66 18.35
N ASP A 246 -1.19 -0.13 19.23
CA ASP A 246 -0.41 1.08 18.99
C ASP A 246 0.57 0.88 17.84
N GLY A 247 1.32 -0.23 17.82
CA GLY A 247 2.21 -0.57 16.72
C GLY A 247 1.49 -0.76 15.38
N MET A 248 0.31 -1.39 15.39
CA MET A 248 -0.54 -1.48 14.20
C MET A 248 -1.05 -0.11 13.73
N ASN A 249 -1.31 0.82 14.65
CA ASN A 249 -1.77 2.15 14.31
C ASN A 249 -0.69 2.92 13.53
N GLU A 250 0.53 3.00 14.07
CA GLU A 250 1.66 3.69 13.45
C GLU A 250 1.96 3.18 12.04
N MET A 251 2.05 1.85 11.87
CA MET A 251 2.33 1.31 10.54
C MET A 251 1.16 1.48 9.57
N SER A 252 -0.09 1.46 10.08
CA SER A 252 -1.26 1.71 9.23
C SER A 252 -1.31 3.14 8.71
N GLU A 253 -0.87 4.10 9.52
CA GLU A 253 -0.74 5.49 9.12
C GLU A 253 0.37 5.66 8.06
N MET A 254 1.53 5.05 8.29
CA MET A 254 2.62 5.07 7.30
C MET A 254 2.22 4.43 5.97
N THR A 255 1.54 3.28 6.01
CA THR A 255 1.07 2.59 4.81
C THR A 255 0.02 3.41 4.07
N SER A 256 -0.91 4.05 4.80
CA SER A 256 -1.92 4.95 4.23
C SER A 256 -1.29 6.17 3.53
N LEU A 257 -0.26 6.77 4.15
CA LEU A 257 0.48 7.89 3.58
C LEU A 257 1.19 7.48 2.27
N ARG A 258 1.90 6.34 2.29
CA ARG A 258 2.58 5.80 1.11
C ARG A 258 1.59 5.48 -0.03
N LEU A 259 0.45 4.89 0.32
CA LEU A 259 -0.63 4.61 -0.61
C LEU A 259 -1.20 5.89 -1.23
N GLN A 260 -1.44 6.93 -0.43
CA GLN A 260 -1.90 8.23 -0.93
C GLN A 260 -0.92 8.84 -1.93
N MET A 261 0.38 8.88 -1.61
CA MET A 261 1.40 9.39 -2.53
C MET A 261 1.45 8.59 -3.84
N THR A 262 1.32 7.27 -3.74
CA THR A 262 1.30 6.37 -4.91
C THR A 262 0.06 6.64 -5.79
N MET A 263 -1.10 6.83 -5.18
CA MET A 263 -2.35 7.19 -5.86
C MET A 263 -2.27 8.55 -6.56
N ASP A 264 -1.63 9.54 -5.95
CA ASP A 264 -1.42 10.86 -6.54
C ASP A 264 -0.51 10.78 -7.78
N ARG A 265 0.60 10.04 -7.68
CA ARG A 265 1.53 9.79 -8.79
C ARG A 265 0.84 9.05 -9.93
N ARG A 266 0.12 7.98 -9.61
CA ARG A 266 -0.70 7.21 -10.54
C ARG A 266 -1.68 8.11 -11.29
N SER A 267 -2.43 8.94 -10.58
CA SER A 267 -3.46 9.79 -11.17
C SER A 267 -2.87 10.77 -12.18
N LYS A 268 -1.72 11.38 -11.86
CA LYS A 268 -0.96 12.24 -12.78
C LYS A 268 -0.44 11.48 -14.00
N PHE A 269 0.05 10.25 -13.80
CA PHE A 269 0.53 9.40 -14.89
C PHE A 269 -0.60 9.05 -15.87
N ILE A 270 -1.74 8.60 -15.34
CA ILE A 270 -2.93 8.26 -16.13
C ILE A 270 -3.47 9.48 -16.88
N GLN A 271 -3.46 10.65 -16.25
CA GLN A 271 -3.89 11.89 -16.91
C GLN A 271 -3.00 12.22 -18.11
N THR A 272 -1.67 12.10 -17.95
CA THR A 272 -0.70 12.30 -19.04
C THR A 272 -0.92 11.28 -20.15
N LEU A 273 -1.03 10.00 -19.80
CA LEU A 273 -1.26 8.91 -20.75
C LEU A 273 -2.56 9.11 -21.54
N SER A 274 -3.65 9.50 -20.87
CA SER A 274 -4.94 9.83 -21.50
C SER A 274 -4.84 11.02 -22.46
N ASN A 275 -4.15 12.09 -22.06
CA ASN A 275 -3.96 13.28 -22.89
C ASN A 275 -3.18 12.97 -24.18
N ILE A 276 -2.17 12.11 -24.09
CA ILE A 276 -1.38 11.72 -25.27
C ILE A 276 -2.17 10.75 -26.15
N MET A 277 -2.82 9.74 -25.58
CA MET A 277 -3.65 8.81 -26.35
C MET A 277 -4.80 9.49 -27.09
N LYS A 278 -5.37 10.56 -26.53
CA LYS A 278 -6.36 11.39 -27.24
C LYS A 278 -5.79 12.02 -28.51
N LYS A 279 -4.49 12.36 -28.54
CA LYS A 279 -3.81 12.95 -29.70
C LYS A 279 -3.42 11.91 -30.77
N MET A 280 -3.31 10.63 -30.41
CA MET A 280 -2.77 9.56 -31.29
C MET A 280 -3.85 8.64 -31.90
N SER A 281 -5.11 9.08 -32.00
CA SER A 281 -6.28 8.22 -32.24
C SER A 281 -6.37 7.49 -33.60
N THR A 282 -5.34 7.47 -34.45
CA THR A 282 -5.49 7.05 -35.86
C THR A 282 -4.32 6.21 -36.37
N THR A 283 -4.38 4.90 -36.17
CA THR A 283 -3.81 3.75 -36.96
C THR A 283 -3.80 2.51 -36.06
N GLN A 284 -4.20 1.33 -36.55
CA GLN A 284 -4.32 0.09 -35.76
C GLN A 284 -3.99 -1.18 -36.56
N GLU A 285 -4.21 -1.15 -37.88
CA GLU A 285 -4.17 -2.36 -38.70
C GLU A 285 -2.74 -2.87 -38.98
N ALA A 286 -1.76 -1.97 -39.07
CA ALA A 286 -0.36 -2.33 -39.33
C ALA A 286 0.30 -3.06 -38.15
N LEU A 287 -0.07 -2.71 -36.92
CA LEU A 287 0.59 -3.20 -35.70
C LEU A 287 0.37 -4.71 -35.46
N VAL A 288 -0.78 -5.25 -35.86
CA VAL A 288 -1.13 -6.67 -35.66
C VAL A 288 -0.23 -7.61 -36.47
N GLN A 289 0.23 -7.20 -37.65
CA GLN A 289 1.05 -8.06 -38.51
C GLN A 289 2.50 -8.16 -38.04
N ASN A 290 3.02 -7.10 -37.42
CA ASN A 290 4.43 -6.95 -37.07
C ASN A 290 4.77 -7.44 -35.65
N ILE A 291 3.80 -7.51 -34.73
CA ILE A 291 4.02 -8.05 -33.39
C ILE A 291 3.78 -9.57 -33.38
N LYS A 292 4.86 -10.35 -33.49
CA LYS A 292 4.86 -11.83 -33.43
C LYS A 292 5.66 -12.36 -32.24
#